data_AF-A0A6N2WZY1-F1
#
_entry.id   AF-A0A6N2WZY1-F1
#
_cell.length_a   1.000
_cell.length_b   1.000
_cell.length_c   1.000
_cell.angle_alpha   90.00
_cell.angle_beta   90.00
_cell.angle_gamma   90.00
#
_symmetry.space_group_name_H-M   'P 1'
#
loop_
_entity.id
_entity.type
_entity.pdbx_description
1 polymer ?
#
loop_
_entity_poly.entity_id
_entity_poly.type
_entity_poly.pdbx_seq_one_letter_code
_entity_poly.pdbx_strand_id
1 'polypeptide(L)'
;MLFSILTSCIQQESQLEQAISQSGDNHIELEKVLLHYSVNQSDSLKLKAAKFLIENMPGHYSILSDELSNYKQHLLQYDAYLKAPAHIRAMFDVYPYQASLLKLAHPQKVEDIKIIKADYLIDNIDKAFLHWEGPWGKHLTFDEFCETLLPYRVDIEPLSHWRDSLSPEFSPTIDWLSHIDEYAYSPYQACQAVNDILYKSTVYANQIFHGFRHPLISQNAKDWNCVQYVYGVQYVMRDLGVPVHIDYTPQYGVRGNRHYWNSVLHYTGHSYPFQGYNSGPERSLNPHNGTIKVFRRSYARNRRWISEIVKDEPIPPFFENPFVKDVSHEYQRTFNIHIHLTHESTEKRKFAYLCAFNNEKWIPIHFGEISKNTVTFENVGIGIACIAGYWINDEIVPASYPFLITSTGKPHYLRPDKKQTQTLRLKRKYPLVNWVNRNSDKMVGAKIEASHLPSFIPSVEVSTLSENAYSNYADHFISHPHKYRYWRILIPRKTSIAELEFFSGNDTVPLKGNFFASPKEKGFEQKKAALSDRDKLTSAEIQDWVAIDLGAPASISRIHYLPLTDDNNIVPGETYELLVGDDKGFNSLGMKVAEYSYIDFDSVPVNGLYWIRNHTKGREERIFTFERNRVIFR
;
A
#
# COMPACT_ATOMS: atom_id res chain seq x y z
N MET A 1 39.61 -46.34 -43.78
CA MET A 1 39.30 -44.90 -43.68
C MET A 1 38.44 -44.70 -42.44
N LEU A 2 39.03 -44.15 -41.39
CA LEU A 2 38.30 -43.71 -40.20
C LEU A 2 37.45 -42.48 -40.56
N PHE A 3 36.15 -42.54 -40.31
CA PHE A 3 35.30 -41.36 -40.24
C PHE A 3 35.15 -40.99 -38.76
N SER A 4 35.88 -39.95 -38.35
CA SER A 4 35.72 -39.32 -37.04
C SER A 4 34.43 -38.52 -37.01
N ILE A 5 33.56 -38.86 -36.05
CA ILE A 5 32.39 -38.10 -35.65
C ILE A 5 32.89 -36.95 -34.75
N LEU A 6 32.82 -35.72 -35.22
CA LEU A 6 33.01 -34.52 -34.41
C LEU A 6 31.65 -34.12 -33.81
N THR A 7 31.37 -34.60 -32.60
CA THR A 7 30.33 -34.04 -31.73
C THR A 7 30.86 -32.76 -31.08
N SER A 8 30.43 -31.61 -31.58
CA SER A 8 30.56 -30.32 -30.88
C SER A 8 29.36 -30.17 -29.93
N CYS A 9 29.47 -30.72 -28.71
CA CYS A 9 28.63 -30.30 -27.59
C CYS A 9 29.33 -29.14 -26.89
N ILE A 10 28.95 -27.90 -27.19
CA ILE A 10 29.20 -26.78 -26.28
C ILE A 10 28.26 -27.02 -25.10
N GLN A 11 28.78 -27.64 -24.04
CA GLN A 11 28.04 -27.87 -22.81
C GLN A 11 27.84 -26.50 -22.15
N GLN A 12 26.62 -25.99 -22.20
CA GLN A 12 26.25 -24.75 -21.52
C GLN A 12 26.49 -24.97 -20.01
N GLU A 13 27.32 -24.13 -19.38
CA GLU A 13 27.60 -24.18 -17.95
C GLU A 13 26.30 -24.19 -17.14
N SER A 14 26.23 -25.04 -16.12
CA SER A 14 25.10 -25.10 -15.19
C SER A 14 24.99 -23.81 -14.38
N GLN A 15 23.79 -23.51 -13.87
CA GLN A 15 23.57 -22.29 -13.06
C GLN A 15 24.45 -22.25 -11.82
N LEU A 16 24.72 -23.41 -11.22
CA LEU A 16 25.61 -23.54 -10.08
C LEU A 16 27.05 -23.16 -10.46
N GLU A 17 27.57 -23.65 -11.58
CA GLU A 17 28.92 -23.31 -12.07
C GLU A 17 29.04 -21.81 -12.37
N GLN A 18 28.01 -21.21 -12.97
CA GLN A 18 27.97 -19.76 -13.21
C GLN A 18 27.97 -18.95 -11.91
N ALA A 19 27.24 -19.40 -10.89
CA ALA A 19 27.22 -18.75 -9.58
C ALA A 19 28.59 -18.89 -8.89
N ILE A 20 29.18 -20.08 -8.88
CA ILE A 20 30.53 -20.32 -8.33
C ILE A 20 31.56 -19.45 -9.05
N SER A 21 31.54 -19.37 -10.37
CA SER A 21 32.41 -18.47 -11.14
C SER A 21 32.23 -17.00 -10.73
N GLN A 22 30.98 -16.56 -10.54
CA GLN A 22 30.66 -15.21 -10.06
C GLN A 22 31.09 -14.95 -8.61
N SER A 23 31.40 -15.96 -7.80
CA SER A 23 31.86 -15.76 -6.41
C SER A 23 33.31 -15.24 -6.31
N GLY A 24 34.13 -15.38 -7.36
CA GLY A 24 35.55 -15.02 -7.33
C GLY A 24 36.30 -15.79 -6.24
N ASP A 25 37.09 -15.11 -5.41
CA ASP A 25 37.88 -15.75 -4.34
C ASP A 25 37.00 -16.46 -3.29
N ASN A 26 35.71 -16.10 -3.18
CA ASN A 26 34.79 -16.70 -2.22
C ASN A 26 34.28 -18.10 -2.64
N HIS A 27 34.66 -18.62 -3.81
CA HIS A 27 34.25 -19.97 -4.26
C HIS A 27 34.59 -21.05 -3.24
N ILE A 28 35.73 -20.90 -2.54
CA ILE A 28 36.20 -21.84 -1.52
C ILE A 28 35.16 -22.04 -0.40
N GLU A 29 34.48 -20.96 0.02
CA GLU A 29 33.42 -21.05 1.04
C GLU A 29 32.19 -21.78 0.48
N LEU A 30 31.79 -21.49 -0.75
CA LEU A 30 30.61 -22.11 -1.38
C LEU A 30 30.85 -23.61 -1.66
N GLU A 31 32.02 -23.98 -2.15
CA GLU A 31 32.43 -25.37 -2.36
C GLU A 31 32.50 -26.14 -1.03
N LYS A 32 32.97 -25.49 0.05
CA LYS A 32 32.97 -26.09 1.39
C LYS A 32 31.57 -26.46 1.87
N VAL A 33 30.54 -25.64 1.59
CA VAL A 33 29.13 -25.96 1.89
C VAL A 33 28.67 -27.17 1.08
N LEU A 34 28.96 -27.21 -0.22
CA LEU A 34 28.58 -28.33 -1.08
C LEU A 34 29.26 -29.63 -0.63
N LEU A 35 30.56 -29.56 -0.32
CA LEU A 35 31.31 -30.71 0.18
C LEU A 35 30.73 -31.20 1.51
N HIS A 36 30.45 -30.31 2.45
CA HIS A 36 29.88 -30.64 3.76
C HIS A 36 28.64 -31.55 3.65
N TYR A 37 27.67 -31.21 2.78
CA TYR A 37 26.45 -32.00 2.61
C TYR A 37 26.57 -33.14 1.58
N SER A 38 27.69 -33.25 0.87
CA SER A 38 27.91 -34.32 -0.13
C SER A 38 28.42 -35.63 0.47
N VAL A 39 28.94 -35.60 1.71
CA VAL A 39 29.57 -36.76 2.35
C VAL A 39 28.55 -37.84 2.74
N ASN A 40 27.40 -37.46 3.31
CA ASN A 40 26.40 -38.40 3.80
C ASN A 40 25.16 -38.41 2.89
N GLN A 41 24.69 -39.60 2.53
CA GLN A 41 23.48 -39.75 1.70
C GLN A 41 22.22 -39.17 2.37
N SER A 42 22.16 -39.16 3.70
CA SER A 42 21.08 -38.56 4.49
C SER A 42 20.94 -37.05 4.26
N ASP A 43 22.02 -36.37 3.86
CA ASP A 43 22.04 -34.92 3.63
C ASP A 43 21.69 -34.54 2.19
N SER A 44 21.21 -35.49 1.37
CA SER A 44 20.89 -35.23 -0.04
C SER A 44 19.92 -34.07 -0.26
N LEU A 45 18.92 -33.88 0.61
CA LEU A 45 18.02 -32.73 0.55
C LEU A 45 18.70 -31.43 0.99
N LYS A 46 19.59 -31.47 2.00
CA LYS A 46 20.38 -30.31 2.42
C LYS A 46 21.37 -29.88 1.35
N LEU A 47 21.99 -30.84 0.66
CA LEU A 47 22.82 -30.59 -0.52
C LEU A 47 22.00 -29.94 -1.64
N LYS A 48 20.78 -30.40 -1.88
CA LYS A 48 19.87 -29.77 -2.86
C LYS A 48 19.52 -28.33 -2.43
N ALA A 49 19.29 -28.08 -1.16
CA ALA A 49 19.00 -26.75 -0.61
C ALA A 49 20.21 -25.81 -0.71
N ALA A 50 21.42 -26.31 -0.43
CA ALA A 50 22.68 -25.57 -0.62
C ALA A 50 22.86 -25.15 -2.09
N LYS A 51 22.64 -26.08 -3.04
CA LYS A 51 22.69 -25.78 -4.47
C LYS A 51 21.66 -24.72 -4.87
N PHE A 52 20.43 -24.84 -4.38
CA PHE A 52 19.36 -23.85 -4.61
C PHE A 52 19.76 -22.46 -4.11
N LEU A 53 20.32 -22.35 -2.90
CA LEU A 53 20.77 -21.06 -2.38
C LEU A 53 21.90 -20.48 -3.24
N ILE A 54 22.93 -21.27 -3.53
CA ILE A 54 24.11 -20.81 -4.27
C ILE A 54 23.77 -20.40 -5.70
N GLU A 55 23.00 -21.20 -6.44
CA GLU A 55 22.67 -20.91 -7.85
C GLU A 55 21.79 -19.66 -8.01
N ASN A 56 21.00 -19.31 -6.99
CA ASN A 56 20.14 -18.14 -6.96
C ASN A 56 20.74 -16.94 -6.21
N MET A 57 21.91 -17.10 -5.60
CA MET A 57 22.60 -16.06 -4.83
C MET A 57 23.06 -14.84 -5.64
N PRO A 58 23.52 -14.96 -6.91
CA PRO A 58 23.95 -13.79 -7.69
C PRO A 58 22.87 -12.73 -7.73
N GLY A 59 23.23 -11.46 -7.46
CA GLY A 59 22.32 -10.32 -7.38
C GLY A 59 21.56 -10.12 -6.06
N HIS A 60 21.73 -10.99 -5.07
CA HIS A 60 21.45 -10.66 -3.67
C HIS A 60 22.65 -9.89 -3.10
N TYR A 61 22.41 -8.72 -2.51
CA TYR A 61 23.47 -7.85 -2.00
C TYR A 61 23.06 -7.03 -0.78
N SER A 62 24.04 -6.58 -0.02
CA SER A 62 23.89 -5.58 1.03
C SER A 62 24.32 -4.20 0.54
N ILE A 63 23.74 -3.14 1.11
CA ILE A 63 24.26 -1.77 0.95
C ILE A 63 25.02 -1.36 2.20
N LEU A 64 26.23 -0.84 2.05
CA LEU A 64 27.04 -0.28 3.14
C LEU A 64 27.25 1.22 2.92
N SER A 65 27.22 2.00 3.99
CA SER A 65 27.57 3.42 3.96
C SER A 65 27.93 3.93 5.37
N ASP A 66 28.57 5.09 5.43
CA ASP A 66 28.89 5.74 6.70
C ASP A 66 27.61 6.18 7.44
N GLU A 67 26.58 6.63 6.70
CA GLU A 67 25.30 7.04 7.28
C GLU A 67 24.55 5.86 7.90
N LEU A 68 24.58 4.68 7.25
CA LEU A 68 24.01 3.45 7.81
C LEU A 68 24.75 2.99 9.07
N SER A 69 26.08 3.13 9.06
CA SER A 69 26.92 2.83 10.24
C SER A 69 26.61 3.79 11.40
N ASN A 70 26.47 5.09 11.11
CA ASN A 70 26.09 6.11 12.09
C ASN A 70 24.69 5.85 12.66
N TYR A 71 23.73 5.46 11.82
CA TYR A 71 22.40 5.06 12.25
C TYR A 71 22.44 3.90 13.25
N LYS A 72 23.21 2.85 12.94
CA LYS A 72 23.35 1.71 13.85
C LYS A 72 23.99 2.13 15.17
N GLN A 73 25.01 2.99 15.15
CA GLN A 73 25.62 3.53 16.37
C GLN A 73 24.62 4.34 17.21
N HIS A 74 23.78 5.17 16.58
CA HIS A 74 22.75 5.93 17.29
C HIS A 74 21.70 5.01 17.94
N LEU A 75 21.27 3.94 17.26
CA LEU A 75 20.38 2.93 17.86
C LEU A 75 21.02 2.30 19.11
N LEU A 76 22.31 1.95 19.04
CA LEU A 76 23.03 1.34 20.17
C LEU A 76 23.23 2.29 21.36
N GLN A 77 23.10 3.61 21.16
CA GLN A 77 23.12 4.61 22.23
C GLN A 77 21.73 4.87 22.85
N TYR A 78 20.67 4.34 22.24
CA TYR A 78 19.30 4.55 22.69
C TYR A 78 18.85 3.42 23.62
N ASP A 79 18.74 3.69 24.93
CA ASP A 79 18.40 2.68 25.94
C ASP A 79 17.08 1.93 25.67
N ALA A 80 16.08 2.62 25.13
CA ALA A 80 14.82 1.99 24.73
C ALA A 80 14.99 0.99 23.58
N TYR A 81 15.95 1.20 22.67
CA TYR A 81 16.28 0.21 21.64
C TYR A 81 16.91 -1.04 22.26
N LEU A 82 17.85 -0.89 23.19
CA LEU A 82 18.53 -2.01 23.84
C LEU A 82 17.57 -2.87 24.67
N LYS A 83 16.53 -2.26 25.25
CA LYS A 83 15.48 -2.93 26.03
C LYS A 83 14.32 -3.45 25.19
N ALA A 84 14.24 -3.08 23.92
CA ALA A 84 13.14 -3.49 23.06
C ALA A 84 13.23 -4.99 22.72
N PRO A 85 12.08 -5.66 22.55
CA PRO A 85 12.06 -7.03 22.05
C PRO A 85 12.81 -7.18 20.73
N ALA A 86 13.40 -8.35 20.50
CA ALA A 86 14.26 -8.59 19.33
C ALA A 86 13.54 -8.33 17.99
N HIS A 87 12.26 -8.69 17.89
CA HIS A 87 11.46 -8.43 16.68
C HIS A 87 11.27 -6.92 16.41
N ILE A 88 11.21 -6.08 17.45
CA ILE A 88 11.18 -4.63 17.31
C ILE A 88 12.55 -4.09 16.89
N ARG A 89 13.64 -4.64 17.46
CA ARG A 89 15.00 -4.26 17.05
C ARG A 89 15.28 -4.58 15.59
N ALA A 90 14.87 -5.77 15.12
CA ALA A 90 15.00 -6.17 13.72
C ALA A 90 14.28 -5.21 12.76
N MET A 91 13.11 -4.69 13.14
CA MET A 91 12.40 -3.66 12.37
C MET A 91 13.23 -2.39 12.18
N PHE A 92 13.89 -1.91 13.23
CA PHE A 92 14.78 -0.75 13.15
C PHE A 92 16.03 -1.05 12.32
N ASP A 93 16.56 -2.26 12.38
CA ASP A 93 17.74 -2.65 11.61
C ASP A 93 17.50 -2.63 10.10
N VAL A 94 16.29 -3.01 9.65
CA VAL A 94 15.96 -3.00 8.21
C VAL A 94 15.36 -1.70 7.70
N TYR A 95 14.84 -0.83 8.58
CA TYR A 95 14.17 0.42 8.19
C TYR A 95 14.99 1.32 7.25
N PRO A 96 16.26 1.69 7.53
CA PRO A 96 16.96 2.67 6.70
C PRO A 96 17.18 2.20 5.26
N TYR A 97 17.28 0.89 5.05
CA TYR A 97 17.46 0.25 3.75
C TYR A 97 16.25 0.39 2.83
N GLN A 98 15.09 0.76 3.37
CA GLN A 98 13.85 0.88 2.61
C GLN A 98 13.42 2.34 2.42
N ALA A 99 13.79 3.21 3.37
CA ALA A 99 13.28 4.58 3.44
C ALA A 99 14.23 5.63 2.87
N SER A 100 15.53 5.32 2.75
CA SER A 100 16.55 6.37 2.60
C SER A 100 17.72 6.04 1.66
N LEU A 101 17.58 5.08 0.75
CA LEU A 101 18.65 4.78 -0.21
C LEU A 101 19.07 6.00 -1.05
N LEU A 102 18.12 6.87 -1.40
CA LEU A 102 18.38 8.12 -2.12
C LEU A 102 19.12 9.19 -1.28
N LYS A 103 19.25 8.98 0.04
CA LYS A 103 19.93 9.90 0.97
C LYS A 103 21.37 9.48 1.27
N LEU A 104 21.85 8.39 0.69
CA LEU A 104 23.20 7.88 0.92
C LEU A 104 24.15 8.57 -0.07
N ALA A 105 25.20 9.22 0.42
CA ALA A 105 26.12 9.94 -0.46
C ALA A 105 26.95 8.98 -1.32
N HIS A 106 27.45 7.90 -0.72
CA HIS A 106 28.33 6.92 -1.36
C HIS A 106 27.99 5.47 -0.95
N PRO A 107 26.79 4.96 -1.29
CA PRO A 107 26.41 3.60 -0.96
C PRO A 107 27.27 2.58 -1.72
N GLN A 108 27.89 1.66 -1.00
CA GLN A 108 28.62 0.53 -1.56
C GLN A 108 27.73 -0.70 -1.63
N LYS A 109 27.54 -1.25 -2.83
CA LYS A 109 26.91 -2.55 -3.04
C LYS A 109 27.90 -3.67 -2.76
N VAL A 110 27.54 -4.61 -1.90
CA VAL A 110 28.33 -5.82 -1.59
C VAL A 110 27.50 -7.06 -1.85
N GLU A 111 27.83 -7.81 -2.90
CA GLU A 111 27.08 -9.02 -3.27
C GLU A 111 27.39 -10.17 -2.30
N ASP A 112 26.34 -10.86 -1.87
CA ASP A 112 26.45 -11.92 -0.86
C ASP A 112 27.38 -13.04 -1.35
N ILE A 113 27.31 -13.36 -2.65
CA ILE A 113 28.12 -14.42 -3.28
C ILE A 113 29.63 -14.19 -3.15
N LYS A 114 30.05 -12.94 -2.95
CA LYS A 114 31.45 -12.54 -2.79
C LYS A 114 31.94 -12.60 -1.33
N ILE A 115 31.05 -12.68 -0.34
CA ILE A 115 31.42 -12.48 1.07
C ILE A 115 30.85 -13.53 2.03
N ILE A 116 29.78 -14.23 1.67
CA ILE A 116 29.08 -15.15 2.56
C ILE A 116 29.98 -16.32 2.94
N LYS A 117 29.92 -16.73 4.21
CA LYS A 117 30.77 -17.77 4.77
C LYS A 117 30.06 -19.13 4.82
N ALA A 118 30.86 -20.19 4.74
CA ALA A 118 30.35 -21.55 4.72
C ALA A 118 29.64 -21.91 6.04
N ASP A 119 30.20 -21.51 7.17
CA ASP A 119 29.62 -21.74 8.50
C ASP A 119 28.25 -21.06 8.64
N TYR A 120 28.11 -19.82 8.15
CA TYR A 120 26.83 -19.11 8.11
C TYR A 120 25.76 -19.84 7.27
N LEU A 121 26.13 -20.31 6.07
CA LEU A 121 25.20 -21.03 5.20
C LEU A 121 24.79 -22.39 5.76
N ILE A 122 25.76 -23.15 6.29
CA ILE A 122 25.50 -24.46 6.93
C ILE A 122 24.56 -24.27 8.11
N ASP A 123 24.85 -23.31 8.98
CA ASP A 123 24.01 -22.98 10.15
C ASP A 123 22.58 -22.58 9.74
N ASN A 124 22.42 -21.73 8.72
CA ASN A 124 21.10 -21.36 8.20
C ASN A 124 20.35 -22.55 7.61
N ILE A 125 21.02 -23.40 6.81
CA ILE A 125 20.41 -24.57 6.19
C ILE A 125 19.94 -25.55 7.27
N ASP A 126 20.79 -25.86 8.25
CA ASP A 126 20.45 -26.79 9.33
C ASP A 126 19.26 -26.28 10.14
N LYS A 127 19.24 -25.00 10.53
CA LYS A 127 18.10 -24.39 11.23
C LYS A 127 16.83 -24.40 10.38
N ALA A 128 16.92 -24.09 9.08
CA ALA A 128 15.78 -24.13 8.19
C ALA A 128 15.19 -25.55 8.10
N PHE A 129 16.02 -26.59 8.06
CA PHE A 129 15.56 -27.99 8.07
C PHE A 129 14.85 -28.36 9.37
N LEU A 130 15.35 -27.92 10.53
CA LEU A 130 14.65 -28.13 11.81
C LEU A 130 13.24 -27.54 11.78
N HIS A 131 13.08 -26.33 11.23
CA HIS A 131 11.76 -25.71 11.07
C HIS A 131 10.89 -26.41 10.03
N TRP A 132 11.49 -26.89 8.93
CA TRP A 132 10.76 -27.62 7.90
C TRP A 132 10.21 -28.95 8.40
N GLU A 133 10.95 -29.65 9.27
CA GLU A 133 10.49 -30.88 9.93
C GLU A 133 9.48 -30.62 11.06
N GLY A 134 9.38 -29.36 11.52
CA GLY A 134 8.52 -28.91 12.59
C GLY A 134 7.02 -28.85 12.23
N PRO A 135 6.15 -28.56 13.22
CA PRO A 135 4.70 -28.65 13.04
C PRO A 135 4.16 -27.78 11.91
N TRP A 136 4.72 -26.58 11.74
CA TRP A 136 4.20 -25.59 10.78
C TRP A 136 4.85 -25.67 9.41
N GLY A 137 5.96 -26.41 9.26
CA GLY A 137 6.71 -26.53 8.01
C GLY A 137 6.51 -27.86 7.29
N LYS A 138 6.14 -28.92 8.02
CA LYS A 138 6.17 -30.30 7.50
C LYS A 138 5.28 -30.56 6.29
N HIS A 139 4.24 -29.75 6.09
CA HIS A 139 3.35 -29.85 4.93
C HIS A 139 3.97 -29.30 3.63
N LEU A 140 5.05 -28.52 3.73
CA LEU A 140 5.65 -27.84 2.58
C LEU A 140 6.35 -28.84 1.66
N THR A 141 6.15 -28.67 0.36
CA THR A 141 7.04 -29.27 -0.65
C THR A 141 8.44 -28.68 -0.52
N PHE A 142 9.44 -29.38 -1.09
CA PHE A 142 10.82 -28.89 -1.08
C PHE A 142 10.95 -27.49 -1.71
N ASP A 143 10.23 -27.23 -2.81
CA ASP A 143 10.31 -25.94 -3.51
C ASP A 143 9.64 -24.81 -2.69
N GLU A 144 8.53 -25.10 -1.99
CA GLU A 144 7.90 -24.14 -1.07
C GLU A 144 8.79 -23.86 0.15
N PHE A 145 9.45 -24.89 0.69
CA PHE A 145 10.46 -24.75 1.74
C PHE A 145 11.60 -23.82 1.30
N CYS A 146 12.13 -24.04 0.10
CA CYS A 146 13.20 -23.26 -0.50
C CYS A 146 12.85 -21.75 -0.63
N GLU A 147 11.59 -21.42 -0.87
CA GLU A 147 11.13 -20.04 -1.03
C GLU A 147 10.66 -19.38 0.28
N THR A 148 10.16 -20.15 1.25
CA THR A 148 9.53 -19.61 2.47
C THR A 148 10.43 -19.66 3.69
N LEU A 149 11.07 -20.79 3.94
CA LEU A 149 11.79 -21.07 5.17
C LEU A 149 13.31 -21.05 5.01
N LEU A 150 13.84 -21.49 3.88
CA LEU A 150 15.27 -21.59 3.62
C LEU A 150 16.02 -20.23 3.49
N PRO A 151 15.46 -19.16 2.89
CA PRO A 151 16.23 -17.95 2.62
C PRO A 151 16.80 -17.30 3.89
N TYR A 152 18.10 -16.99 3.85
CA TYR A 152 18.84 -16.38 4.97
C TYR A 152 18.62 -14.86 5.08
N ARG A 153 17.92 -14.25 4.13
CA ARG A 153 17.67 -12.80 4.09
C ARG A 153 16.25 -12.45 3.66
N VAL A 154 15.86 -11.20 3.81
CA VAL A 154 14.54 -10.69 3.42
C VAL A 154 14.64 -9.62 2.33
N ASP A 155 15.57 -8.67 2.46
CA ASP A 155 15.80 -7.62 1.48
C ASP A 155 17.29 -7.33 1.32
N ILE A 156 17.71 -6.07 1.25
CA ILE A 156 19.09 -5.64 1.02
C ILE A 156 19.85 -5.31 2.33
N GLU A 157 19.36 -5.78 3.48
CA GLU A 157 20.01 -5.64 4.77
C GLU A 157 21.33 -6.43 4.84
N PRO A 158 22.31 -6.00 5.67
CA PRO A 158 23.51 -6.77 5.95
C PRO A 158 23.21 -8.16 6.51
N LEU A 159 24.07 -9.12 6.17
CA LEU A 159 24.04 -10.47 6.74
C LEU A 159 24.14 -10.40 8.27
N SER A 160 23.26 -11.15 8.93
CA SER A 160 23.23 -11.27 10.39
C SER A 160 22.68 -12.63 10.81
N HIS A 161 23.00 -13.05 12.04
CA HIS A 161 22.48 -14.27 12.67
C HIS A 161 21.10 -14.00 13.32
N TRP A 162 20.16 -13.46 12.55
CA TRP A 162 18.86 -13.04 13.07
C TRP A 162 18.04 -14.21 13.64
N ARG A 163 18.20 -15.43 13.08
CA ARG A 163 17.54 -16.67 13.55
C ARG A 163 17.84 -17.04 15.01
N ASP A 164 18.91 -16.50 15.59
CA ASP A 164 19.30 -16.84 16.96
C ASP A 164 18.63 -15.95 18.02
N SER A 165 17.82 -14.97 17.59
CA SER A 165 17.47 -13.86 18.46
C SER A 165 15.99 -13.52 18.53
N LEU A 166 15.14 -14.01 17.62
CA LEU A 166 13.78 -13.50 17.46
C LEU A 166 12.69 -14.32 18.18
N SER A 167 12.89 -15.63 18.31
CA SER A 167 11.88 -16.56 18.85
C SER A 167 11.50 -16.44 20.33
N PRO A 168 12.34 -16.00 21.30
CA PRO A 168 12.04 -16.21 22.73
C PRO A 168 10.71 -15.67 23.24
N GLU A 169 10.21 -14.56 22.68
CA GLU A 169 8.92 -13.97 23.06
C GLU A 169 7.71 -14.77 22.53
N PHE A 170 7.90 -15.50 21.43
CA PHE A 170 6.84 -16.24 20.74
C PHE A 170 6.85 -17.73 21.07
N SER A 171 8.00 -18.28 21.50
CA SER A 171 8.17 -19.70 21.83
C SER A 171 7.08 -20.23 22.77
N PRO A 172 6.70 -19.57 23.89
CA PRO A 172 5.66 -20.10 24.77
C PRO A 172 4.30 -20.30 24.07
N THR A 173 3.93 -19.38 23.17
CA THR A 173 2.68 -19.48 22.41
C THR A 173 2.76 -20.56 21.34
N ILE A 174 3.87 -20.62 20.60
CA ILE A 174 4.06 -21.62 19.56
C ILE A 174 4.14 -23.04 20.15
N ASP A 175 4.89 -23.22 21.24
CA ASP A 175 4.99 -24.49 21.95
C ASP A 175 3.62 -24.91 22.48
N TRP A 176 2.84 -23.98 23.05
CA TRP A 176 1.48 -24.30 23.49
C TRP A 176 0.59 -24.74 22.34
N LEU A 177 0.61 -24.03 21.19
CA LEU A 177 -0.17 -24.39 20.01
C LEU A 177 0.21 -25.76 19.44
N SER A 178 1.50 -26.13 19.47
CA SER A 178 1.95 -27.42 18.92
C SER A 178 1.45 -28.63 19.71
N HIS A 179 0.99 -28.44 20.96
CA HIS A 179 0.44 -29.50 21.81
C HIS A 179 -1.10 -29.60 21.76
N ILE A 180 -1.77 -28.77 20.97
CA ILE A 180 -3.23 -28.77 20.84
C ILE A 180 -3.60 -29.38 19.49
N ASP A 181 -4.25 -30.55 19.49
CA ASP A 181 -4.58 -31.29 18.25
C ASP A 181 -5.35 -30.45 17.21
N GLU A 182 -6.18 -29.51 17.63
CA GLU A 182 -6.93 -28.61 16.74
C GLU A 182 -6.04 -27.57 16.03
N TYR A 183 -4.97 -27.13 16.70
CA TYR A 183 -4.11 -26.05 16.20
C TYR A 183 -2.77 -26.56 15.69
N ALA A 184 -2.27 -27.66 16.22
CA ALA A 184 -1.04 -28.31 15.79
C ALA A 184 -1.10 -28.57 14.28
N TYR A 185 0.01 -28.34 13.60
CA TYR A 185 0.13 -28.46 12.14
C TYR A 185 -0.73 -27.50 11.32
N SER A 186 -1.36 -26.49 11.94
CA SER A 186 -2.02 -25.38 11.24
C SER A 186 -1.12 -24.14 11.17
N PRO A 187 -0.38 -23.92 10.05
CA PRO A 187 0.43 -22.70 9.89
C PRO A 187 -0.44 -21.43 9.94
N TYR A 188 -1.72 -21.53 9.57
CA TYR A 188 -2.68 -20.44 9.64
C TYR A 188 -2.92 -20.00 11.10
N GLN A 189 -3.16 -20.95 12.01
CA GLN A 189 -3.43 -20.65 13.42
C GLN A 189 -2.16 -20.15 14.12
N ALA A 190 -1.01 -20.75 13.81
CA ALA A 190 0.28 -20.26 14.28
C ALA A 190 0.53 -18.80 13.82
N CYS A 191 0.29 -18.51 12.54
CA CYS A 191 0.42 -17.17 11.98
C CYS A 191 -0.53 -16.16 12.67
N GLN A 192 -1.79 -16.54 12.90
CA GLN A 192 -2.77 -15.69 13.58
C GLN A 192 -2.29 -15.34 15.00
N ALA A 193 -1.93 -16.34 15.80
CA ALA A 193 -1.51 -16.13 17.18
C ALA A 193 -0.23 -15.28 17.30
N VAL A 194 0.76 -15.53 16.43
CA VAL A 194 1.99 -14.73 16.39
C VAL A 194 1.68 -13.29 15.98
N ASN A 195 0.84 -13.08 14.96
CA ASN A 195 0.50 -11.73 14.50
C ASN A 195 -0.29 -10.93 15.56
N ASP A 196 -1.08 -11.59 16.40
CA ASP A 196 -1.78 -10.94 17.52
C ASP A 196 -0.79 -10.47 18.60
N ILE A 197 0.30 -11.20 18.85
CA ILE A 197 1.39 -10.76 19.73
C ILE A 197 2.09 -9.55 19.12
N LEU A 198 2.46 -9.63 17.83
CA LEU A 198 3.10 -8.54 17.11
C LEU A 198 2.26 -7.25 17.12
N TYR A 199 0.95 -7.36 16.90
CA TYR A 199 0.03 -6.22 16.97
C TYR A 199 0.06 -5.53 18.34
N LYS A 200 0.04 -6.30 19.44
CA LYS A 200 0.13 -5.74 20.81
C LYS A 200 1.46 -5.01 21.03
N SER A 201 2.55 -5.52 20.45
CA SER A 201 3.89 -4.90 20.55
C SER A 201 4.01 -3.57 19.81
N THR A 202 3.14 -3.26 18.83
CA THR A 202 3.14 -1.94 18.16
C THR A 202 2.81 -0.80 19.12
N VAL A 203 1.90 -1.01 20.07
CA VAL A 203 1.51 0.02 21.04
C VAL A 203 2.71 0.34 21.94
N TYR A 204 3.40 -0.70 22.40
CA TYR A 204 4.61 -0.57 23.19
C TYR A 204 5.72 0.17 22.43
N ALA A 205 6.06 -0.27 21.21
CA ALA A 205 7.07 0.37 20.37
C ALA A 205 6.75 1.85 20.13
N ASN A 206 5.48 2.16 19.83
CA ASN A 206 5.02 3.52 19.70
C ASN A 206 5.24 4.33 20.98
N GLN A 207 5.02 3.78 22.17
CA GLN A 207 5.24 4.54 23.40
C GLN A 207 6.73 4.83 23.64
N ILE A 208 7.59 3.82 23.53
CA ILE A 208 9.00 3.94 23.93
C ILE A 208 9.87 4.66 22.89
N PHE A 209 9.50 4.63 21.60
CA PHE A 209 10.27 5.28 20.53
C PHE A 209 9.70 6.64 20.10
N HIS A 210 8.73 7.21 20.82
CA HIS A 210 8.13 8.51 20.47
C HIS A 210 9.17 9.64 20.30
N GLY A 211 10.33 9.56 20.97
CA GLY A 211 11.40 10.55 20.90
C GLY A 211 12.58 10.20 19.97
N PHE A 212 12.64 9.00 19.37
CA PHE A 212 13.77 8.64 18.51
C PHE A 212 13.68 9.35 17.15
N ARG A 213 14.77 9.99 16.73
CA ARG A 213 14.86 10.80 15.51
C ARG A 213 16.19 10.50 14.81
N HIS A 214 16.14 10.19 13.51
CA HIS A 214 17.36 10.04 12.72
C HIS A 214 17.12 10.40 11.24
N PRO A 215 18.05 11.08 10.54
CA PRO A 215 17.86 11.51 9.15
C PRO A 215 17.54 10.40 8.14
N LEU A 216 18.04 9.18 8.39
CA LEU A 216 17.79 7.99 7.55
C LEU A 216 16.42 7.32 7.76
N ILE A 217 15.63 7.75 8.72
CA ILE A 217 14.24 7.28 8.86
C ILE A 217 13.30 8.49 8.87
N SER A 218 11.99 8.25 8.86
CA SER A 218 11.03 9.35 8.97
C SER A 218 11.27 10.15 10.26
N GLN A 219 10.78 11.40 10.28
CA GLN A 219 10.92 12.27 11.44
C GLN A 219 10.24 11.69 12.69
N ASN A 220 9.41 10.66 12.62
CA ASN A 220 8.97 9.93 13.81
C ASN A 220 9.19 8.44 13.62
N ALA A 221 9.87 7.80 14.58
CA ALA A 221 10.07 6.35 14.61
C ALA A 221 8.78 5.50 14.63
N LYS A 222 7.60 6.14 14.74
CA LYS A 222 6.27 5.52 14.69
C LYS A 222 5.69 5.39 13.29
N ASP A 223 6.24 6.09 12.31
CA ASP A 223 5.66 6.15 10.95
C ASP A 223 6.09 4.94 10.12
N TRP A 224 6.04 3.74 10.70
CA TRP A 224 6.24 2.51 9.96
C TRP A 224 5.14 2.35 8.93
N ASN A 225 5.54 2.01 7.70
CA ASN A 225 4.60 1.75 6.62
C ASN A 225 4.57 0.25 6.31
N CYS A 226 3.76 -0.11 5.31
CA CYS A 226 3.55 -1.50 4.93
C CYS A 226 4.85 -2.28 4.64
N VAL A 227 5.92 -1.64 4.15
CA VAL A 227 7.19 -2.30 3.84
C VAL A 227 7.90 -2.77 5.11
N GLN A 228 7.99 -1.91 6.13
CA GLN A 228 8.62 -2.30 7.40
C GLN A 228 7.86 -3.49 8.01
N TYR A 229 6.53 -3.39 8.09
CA TYR A 229 5.71 -4.43 8.71
C TYR A 229 5.89 -5.81 8.06
N VAL A 230 5.92 -5.87 6.72
CA VAL A 230 6.01 -7.17 6.05
C VAL A 230 7.34 -7.87 6.26
N TYR A 231 8.44 -7.12 6.43
CA TYR A 231 9.76 -7.71 6.66
C TYR A 231 9.95 -8.14 8.11
N GLY A 232 9.49 -7.34 9.08
CA GLY A 232 9.51 -7.76 10.49
C GLY A 232 8.75 -9.07 10.71
N VAL A 233 7.55 -9.17 10.12
CA VAL A 233 6.79 -10.41 10.12
C VAL A 233 7.56 -11.54 9.44
N GLN A 234 8.15 -11.28 8.27
CA GLN A 234 8.87 -12.32 7.53
C GLN A 234 9.99 -12.94 8.36
N TYR A 235 10.77 -12.15 9.11
CA TYR A 235 11.79 -12.69 10.00
C TYR A 235 11.20 -13.54 11.13
N VAL A 236 10.23 -12.99 11.86
CA VAL A 236 9.62 -13.69 13.01
C VAL A 236 8.98 -14.99 12.58
N MET A 237 8.15 -14.96 11.53
CA MET A 237 7.45 -16.15 11.06
C MET A 237 8.44 -17.20 10.54
N ARG A 238 9.48 -16.80 9.80
CA ARG A 238 10.50 -17.70 9.28
C ARG A 238 11.36 -18.32 10.39
N ASP A 239 11.61 -17.58 11.47
CA ASP A 239 12.31 -18.07 12.66
C ASP A 239 11.47 -19.07 13.48
N LEU A 240 10.15 -18.98 13.37
CA LEU A 240 9.22 -19.90 14.02
C LEU A 240 8.83 -21.09 13.12
N GLY A 241 9.37 -21.16 11.91
CA GLY A 241 9.01 -22.18 10.91
C GLY A 241 7.63 -22.02 10.28
N VAL A 242 6.99 -20.86 10.44
CA VAL A 242 5.69 -20.54 9.83
C VAL A 242 5.92 -20.01 8.41
N PRO A 243 5.42 -20.70 7.36
CA PRO A 243 5.70 -20.32 5.98
C PRO A 243 4.86 -19.13 5.55
N VAL A 244 5.51 -17.97 5.43
CA VAL A 244 4.88 -16.74 4.94
C VAL A 244 5.62 -16.19 3.73
N HIS A 245 4.87 -15.53 2.85
CA HIS A 245 5.35 -14.79 1.69
C HIS A 245 5.22 -13.28 1.92
N ILE A 246 5.93 -12.50 1.10
CA ILE A 246 5.73 -11.06 0.92
C ILE A 246 5.12 -10.83 -0.45
N ASP A 247 3.87 -10.37 -0.46
CA ASP A 247 3.10 -10.09 -1.66
C ASP A 247 2.83 -8.58 -1.76
N TYR A 248 2.74 -8.07 -2.98
CA TYR A 248 2.56 -6.65 -3.20
C TYR A 248 1.91 -6.33 -4.54
N THR A 249 1.30 -5.14 -4.61
CA THR A 249 0.85 -4.55 -5.87
C THR A 249 1.72 -3.33 -6.18
N PRO A 250 2.29 -3.23 -7.39
CA PRO A 250 3.19 -2.13 -7.74
C PRO A 250 2.44 -0.80 -7.84
N GLN A 251 1.14 -0.86 -8.17
CA GLN A 251 0.26 0.29 -8.25
C GLN A 251 -1.19 -0.18 -8.13
N TYR A 252 -1.93 0.34 -7.14
CA TYR A 252 -3.38 0.15 -7.14
C TYR A 252 -4.01 0.84 -8.34
N GLY A 253 -4.96 0.17 -8.96
CA GLY A 253 -5.74 0.74 -10.04
C GLY A 253 -6.88 1.63 -9.59
N VAL A 254 -6.99 1.99 -8.30
CA VAL A 254 -8.06 2.88 -7.77
C VAL A 254 -7.53 3.99 -6.85
N ARG A 255 -6.21 4.05 -6.60
CA ARG A 255 -5.55 5.04 -5.73
C ARG A 255 -4.06 5.11 -6.03
N GLY A 256 -3.41 6.24 -5.76
CA GLY A 256 -2.02 6.52 -6.15
C GLY A 256 -0.88 5.84 -5.38
N ASN A 257 -1.11 4.67 -4.76
CA ASN A 257 -0.08 4.02 -3.94
C ASN A 257 0.18 2.56 -4.35
N ARG A 258 1.41 2.10 -4.08
CA ARG A 258 1.76 0.68 -3.97
C ARG A 258 1.41 0.15 -2.58
N HIS A 259 1.38 -1.17 -2.41
CA HIS A 259 1.19 -1.76 -1.07
C HIS A 259 1.76 -3.16 -0.99
N TYR A 260 2.26 -3.49 0.20
CA TYR A 260 2.84 -4.76 0.58
C TYR A 260 2.02 -5.37 1.70
N TRP A 261 1.86 -6.68 1.67
CA TRP A 261 1.25 -7.47 2.74
C TRP A 261 1.95 -8.84 2.82
N ASN A 262 1.64 -9.61 3.85
CA ASN A 262 2.11 -10.99 3.95
C ASN A 262 1.00 -11.95 3.59
N SER A 263 1.36 -13.18 3.24
CA SER A 263 0.39 -14.27 3.12
C SER A 263 0.97 -15.56 3.70
N VAL A 264 0.20 -16.26 4.53
CA VAL A 264 0.61 -17.55 5.09
C VAL A 264 0.23 -18.69 4.16
N LEU A 265 1.17 -19.58 3.85
CA LEU A 265 0.94 -20.75 3.02
C LEU A 265 0.34 -21.88 3.86
N HIS A 266 -0.91 -22.20 3.57
CA HIS A 266 -1.67 -23.24 4.24
C HIS A 266 -1.39 -24.63 3.66
N TYR A 267 -1.60 -25.68 4.44
CA TYR A 267 -1.42 -27.08 4.00
C TYR A 267 -2.34 -27.48 2.83
N THR A 268 -3.37 -26.70 2.52
CA THR A 268 -4.20 -26.89 1.30
C THR A 268 -3.52 -26.36 0.03
N GLY A 269 -2.34 -25.74 0.13
CA GLY A 269 -1.65 -25.06 -0.97
C GLY A 269 -2.17 -23.65 -1.26
N HIS A 270 -3.09 -23.12 -0.44
CA HIS A 270 -3.59 -21.74 -0.59
C HIS A 270 -2.80 -20.78 0.29
N SER A 271 -2.49 -19.59 -0.23
CA SER A 271 -1.91 -18.50 0.56
C SER A 271 -3.01 -17.57 1.08
N TYR A 272 -3.05 -17.37 2.40
CA TYR A 272 -4.04 -16.51 3.06
C TYR A 272 -3.42 -15.15 3.40
N PRO A 273 -3.90 -14.04 2.80
CA PRO A 273 -3.30 -12.73 2.97
C PRO A 273 -3.66 -12.12 4.34
N PHE A 274 -2.68 -11.46 4.97
CA PHE A 274 -2.84 -10.75 6.25
C PHE A 274 -1.95 -9.49 6.31
N GLN A 275 -2.27 -8.56 7.22
CA GLN A 275 -1.42 -7.40 7.49
C GLN A 275 -0.62 -7.65 8.76
N GLY A 276 0.69 -7.74 8.58
CA GLY A 276 1.64 -7.82 9.68
C GLY A 276 1.44 -6.70 10.69
N TYR A 277 1.54 -7.03 11.98
CA TYR A 277 1.37 -6.07 13.08
C TYR A 277 0.03 -5.32 13.06
N ASN A 278 -1.01 -5.87 12.44
CA ASN A 278 -2.33 -5.26 12.37
C ASN A 278 -3.43 -6.31 12.41
N SER A 279 -3.72 -6.95 11.27
CA SER A 279 -4.83 -7.91 11.14
C SER A 279 -4.32 -9.26 10.65
N GLY A 280 -4.59 -10.32 11.42
CA GLY A 280 -4.26 -11.69 11.03
C GLY A 280 -5.12 -12.22 9.87
N PRO A 281 -4.82 -13.43 9.38
CA PRO A 281 -5.45 -13.99 8.18
C PRO A 281 -6.95 -14.30 8.34
N GLU A 282 -7.48 -14.33 9.58
CA GLU A 282 -8.92 -14.43 9.88
C GLU A 282 -9.73 -13.27 9.31
N ARG A 283 -9.10 -12.10 9.23
CA ARG A 283 -9.70 -10.91 8.65
C ARG A 283 -9.28 -10.94 7.21
N SER A 284 -10.14 -11.51 6.36
CA SER A 284 -9.98 -11.47 4.91
C SER A 284 -9.51 -10.07 4.52
N LEU A 285 -8.24 -9.97 4.11
CA LEU A 285 -7.84 -8.81 3.33
C LEU A 285 -8.76 -8.81 2.12
N ASN A 286 -9.28 -7.65 1.77
CA ASN A 286 -10.02 -7.47 0.54
C ASN A 286 -9.05 -6.93 -0.52
N PRO A 287 -8.22 -7.80 -1.14
CA PRO A 287 -7.34 -7.42 -2.24
C PRO A 287 -8.16 -6.98 -3.46
N HIS A 288 -9.47 -7.23 -3.52
CA HIS A 288 -10.31 -6.92 -4.68
C HIS A 288 -10.56 -5.42 -4.90
N ASN A 289 -10.23 -4.55 -3.94
CA ASN A 289 -10.37 -3.10 -4.14
C ASN A 289 -9.22 -2.54 -4.99
N GLY A 290 -9.27 -2.86 -6.28
CA GLY A 290 -8.41 -2.26 -7.30
C GLY A 290 -6.98 -2.80 -7.33
N THR A 291 -6.78 -4.09 -7.07
CA THR A 291 -5.56 -4.78 -7.53
C THR A 291 -5.83 -5.35 -8.92
N ILE A 292 -4.84 -5.29 -9.81
CA ILE A 292 -4.89 -5.92 -11.15
C ILE A 292 -3.73 -6.87 -11.37
N LYS A 293 -2.58 -6.56 -10.75
CA LYS A 293 -1.38 -7.39 -10.68
C LYS A 293 -0.93 -7.50 -9.24
N VAL A 294 -0.61 -8.72 -8.82
CA VAL A 294 0.00 -9.02 -7.54
C VAL A 294 1.26 -9.82 -7.79
N PHE A 295 2.35 -9.37 -7.19
CA PHE A 295 3.65 -10.00 -7.27
C PHE A 295 4.08 -10.48 -5.90
N ARG A 296 4.74 -11.63 -5.85
CA ARG A 296 5.35 -12.24 -4.68
C ARG A 296 6.86 -12.09 -4.79
N ARG A 297 7.52 -11.67 -3.71
CA ARG A 297 8.99 -11.74 -3.65
C ARG A 297 9.42 -13.21 -3.59
N SER A 298 10.43 -13.56 -4.37
CA SER A 298 11.05 -14.89 -4.34
C SER A 298 12.53 -14.78 -3.99
N TYR A 299 13.12 -15.87 -3.49
CA TYR A 299 14.57 -16.00 -3.44
C TYR A 299 15.12 -16.47 -4.79
N ALA A 300 14.42 -17.38 -5.45
CA ALA A 300 14.83 -17.84 -6.78
C ALA A 300 14.70 -16.73 -7.81
N ARG A 301 15.64 -16.71 -8.74
CA ARG A 301 15.70 -15.75 -9.83
C ARG A 301 14.74 -16.13 -10.95
N ASN A 302 13.81 -15.25 -11.28
CA ASN A 302 12.86 -15.46 -12.38
C ASN A 302 13.52 -15.18 -13.74
N ARG A 303 14.00 -16.23 -14.40
CA ARG A 303 14.69 -16.16 -15.71
C ARG A 303 13.81 -15.70 -16.87
N ARG A 304 12.49 -15.62 -16.68
CA ARG A 304 11.54 -15.08 -17.66
C ARG A 304 11.19 -13.62 -17.39
N TRP A 305 11.79 -13.01 -16.37
CA TRP A 305 11.60 -11.61 -16.08
C TRP A 305 12.30 -10.75 -17.14
N ILE A 306 11.76 -9.56 -17.42
CA ILE A 306 12.23 -8.73 -18.53
C ILE A 306 13.71 -8.32 -18.39
N SER A 307 14.22 -8.08 -17.17
CA SER A 307 15.64 -7.76 -16.95
C SER A 307 16.59 -8.93 -17.24
N GLU A 308 16.08 -10.17 -17.29
CA GLU A 308 16.85 -11.35 -17.69
C GLU A 308 16.86 -11.55 -19.21
N ILE A 309 15.87 -10.99 -19.91
CA ILE A 309 15.66 -11.18 -21.35
C ILE A 309 16.26 -10.00 -22.15
N VAL A 310 16.11 -8.78 -21.65
CA VAL A 310 16.47 -7.54 -22.35
C VAL A 310 17.75 -6.96 -21.78
N LYS A 311 18.73 -6.72 -22.65
CA LYS A 311 20.01 -6.07 -22.29
C LYS A 311 20.25 -4.73 -22.98
N ASP A 312 19.63 -4.49 -24.13
CA ASP A 312 19.94 -3.36 -25.01
C ASP A 312 18.82 -2.32 -25.10
N GLU A 313 17.88 -2.34 -24.16
CA GLU A 313 16.71 -1.46 -24.16
C GLU A 313 16.39 -1.04 -22.72
N PRO A 314 16.01 0.24 -22.50
CA PRO A 314 15.66 0.72 -21.17
C PRO A 314 14.36 0.07 -20.71
N ILE A 315 14.34 -0.36 -19.44
CA ILE A 315 13.15 -0.92 -18.79
C ILE A 315 12.75 -0.04 -17.59
N PRO A 316 11.47 0.00 -17.20
CA PRO A 316 11.06 0.70 -16.00
C PRO A 316 11.74 0.12 -14.75
N PRO A 317 12.16 0.96 -13.77
CA PRO A 317 12.93 0.51 -12.60
C PRO A 317 12.29 -0.63 -11.80
N PHE A 318 10.96 -0.68 -11.74
CA PHE A 318 10.23 -1.77 -11.08
C PHE A 318 10.62 -3.16 -11.62
N PHE A 319 10.91 -3.25 -12.93
CA PHE A 319 11.21 -4.52 -13.58
C PHE A 319 12.70 -4.87 -13.60
N GLU A 320 13.57 -4.09 -12.97
CA GLU A 320 15.00 -4.43 -12.88
C GLU A 320 15.23 -5.64 -11.96
N ASN A 321 14.44 -5.77 -10.89
CA ASN A 321 14.57 -6.84 -9.91
C ASN A 321 13.92 -8.16 -10.41
N PRO A 322 14.70 -9.22 -10.65
CA PRO A 322 14.19 -10.51 -11.15
C PRO A 322 13.75 -11.48 -10.05
N PHE A 323 13.82 -11.09 -8.77
CA PHE A 323 13.44 -11.92 -7.63
C PHE A 323 11.95 -11.79 -7.31
N VAL A 324 11.13 -12.14 -8.29
CA VAL A 324 9.71 -11.87 -8.30
C VAL A 324 8.91 -12.93 -9.07
N LYS A 325 7.75 -13.29 -8.52
CA LYS A 325 6.77 -14.20 -9.12
C LYS A 325 5.42 -13.49 -9.27
N ASP A 326 4.76 -13.69 -10.40
CA ASP A 326 3.39 -13.23 -10.60
C ASP A 326 2.41 -14.23 -9.95
N VAL A 327 1.68 -13.75 -8.94
CA VAL A 327 0.68 -14.53 -8.18
C VAL A 327 -0.71 -13.93 -8.31
N SER A 328 -0.95 -13.11 -9.33
CA SER A 328 -2.23 -12.39 -9.52
C SER A 328 -3.46 -13.31 -9.50
N HIS A 329 -3.30 -14.55 -10.01
CA HIS A 329 -4.35 -15.57 -10.07
C HIS A 329 -4.75 -16.14 -8.69
N GLU A 330 -3.88 -16.04 -7.68
CA GLU A 330 -4.19 -16.44 -6.30
C GLU A 330 -5.14 -15.44 -5.61
N TYR A 331 -5.18 -14.20 -6.11
CA TYR A 331 -5.91 -13.08 -5.50
C TYR A 331 -7.22 -12.75 -6.20
N GLN A 332 -7.34 -13.06 -7.49
CA GLN A 332 -8.53 -12.78 -8.28
C GLN A 332 -8.53 -13.58 -9.57
N ARG A 333 -9.68 -13.55 -10.27
CA ARG A 333 -9.77 -14.07 -11.63
C ARG A 333 -8.91 -13.24 -12.57
N THR A 334 -8.07 -13.91 -13.35
CA THR A 334 -7.16 -13.30 -14.31
C THR A 334 -7.41 -13.78 -15.74
N PHE A 335 -6.90 -13.01 -16.70
CA PHE A 335 -6.97 -13.32 -18.12
C PHE A 335 -5.67 -12.96 -18.84
N ASN A 336 -5.37 -13.68 -19.91
CA ASN A 336 -4.37 -13.25 -20.89
C ASN A 336 -5.08 -12.32 -21.87
N ILE A 337 -4.67 -11.07 -21.93
CA ILE A 337 -5.30 -10.04 -22.76
C ILE A 337 -4.40 -9.69 -23.95
N HIS A 338 -5.02 -9.48 -25.10
CA HIS A 338 -4.34 -9.09 -26.34
C HIS A 338 -4.69 -7.64 -26.66
N ILE A 339 -3.67 -6.78 -26.68
CA ILE A 339 -3.84 -5.35 -26.93
C ILE A 339 -3.16 -5.00 -28.25
N HIS A 340 -3.92 -4.37 -29.13
CA HIS A 340 -3.39 -3.81 -30.37
C HIS A 340 -2.82 -2.41 -30.09
N LEU A 341 -1.57 -2.20 -30.50
CA LEU A 341 -0.88 -0.93 -30.40
C LEU A 341 -1.27 -0.09 -31.62
N THR A 342 -1.84 1.08 -31.36
CA THR A 342 -2.43 1.99 -32.37
C THR A 342 -1.40 2.63 -33.29
N HIS A 343 -0.15 2.70 -32.84
CA HIS A 343 0.97 3.25 -33.58
C HIS A 343 2.28 2.61 -33.10
N GLU A 344 3.29 2.64 -33.97
CA GLU A 344 4.62 2.16 -33.65
C GLU A 344 5.35 3.17 -32.75
N SER A 345 6.26 2.66 -31.92
CA SER A 345 7.12 3.50 -31.08
C SER A 345 8.09 4.33 -31.94
N THR A 346 8.35 5.57 -31.52
CA THR A 346 9.35 6.45 -32.15
C THR A 346 10.77 5.90 -32.00
N GLU A 347 11.01 5.11 -30.96
CA GLU A 347 12.25 4.37 -30.73
C GLU A 347 12.00 2.87 -30.87
N LYS A 348 13.00 2.10 -31.31
CA LYS A 348 12.86 0.64 -31.38
C LYS A 348 12.61 0.07 -29.98
N ARG A 349 11.47 -0.59 -29.80
CA ARG A 349 11.08 -1.27 -28.55
C ARG A 349 10.64 -2.70 -28.85
N LYS A 350 11.16 -3.63 -28.05
CA LYS A 350 10.77 -5.05 -28.06
C LYS A 350 9.60 -5.32 -27.15
N PHE A 351 9.44 -4.53 -26.08
CA PHE A 351 8.39 -4.69 -25.08
C PHE A 351 7.47 -3.47 -25.01
N ALA A 352 6.20 -3.74 -24.70
CA ALA A 352 5.22 -2.75 -24.29
C ALA A 352 4.75 -3.07 -22.86
N TYR A 353 4.17 -2.07 -22.20
CA TYR A 353 3.83 -2.13 -20.79
C TYR A 353 2.35 -1.91 -20.57
N LEU A 354 1.73 -2.78 -19.77
CA LEU A 354 0.41 -2.54 -19.21
C LEU A 354 0.58 -1.54 -18.07
N CYS A 355 -0.22 -0.49 -18.08
CA CYS A 355 -0.10 0.58 -17.10
C CYS A 355 -1.40 0.82 -16.34
N ALA A 356 -1.29 1.20 -15.07
CA ALA A 356 -2.40 1.67 -14.23
C ALA A 356 -2.18 3.14 -13.84
N PHE A 357 -3.26 3.90 -13.69
CA PHE A 357 -3.17 5.33 -13.36
C PHE A 357 -2.97 5.55 -11.86
N ASN A 358 -1.93 6.30 -11.48
CA ASN A 358 -1.59 6.55 -10.07
C ASN A 358 -2.14 7.87 -9.51
N ASN A 359 -3.17 8.46 -10.13
CA ASN A 359 -3.70 9.81 -9.86
C ASN A 359 -2.92 10.96 -10.51
N GLU A 360 -1.78 10.69 -11.16
CA GLU A 360 -0.96 11.72 -11.81
C GLU A 360 -0.51 11.28 -13.21
N LYS A 361 0.01 10.06 -13.32
CA LYS A 361 0.53 9.46 -14.55
C LYS A 361 0.23 7.97 -14.65
N TRP A 362 0.48 7.42 -15.84
CA TRP A 362 0.40 5.98 -16.08
C TRP A 362 1.67 5.30 -15.57
N ILE A 363 1.50 4.33 -14.66
CA ILE A 363 2.58 3.56 -14.05
C ILE A 363 2.62 2.15 -14.64
N PRO A 364 3.77 1.68 -15.14
CA PRO A 364 3.94 0.31 -15.60
C PRO A 364 3.67 -0.71 -14.47
N ILE A 365 2.87 -1.73 -14.76
CA ILE A 365 2.50 -2.79 -13.80
C ILE A 365 2.69 -4.20 -14.35
N HIS A 366 2.81 -4.35 -15.68
CA HIS A 366 3.16 -5.60 -16.35
C HIS A 366 3.82 -5.30 -17.70
N PHE A 367 4.44 -6.30 -18.31
CA PHE A 367 5.10 -6.18 -19.60
C PHE A 367 4.69 -7.32 -20.53
N GLY A 368 4.91 -7.13 -21.84
CA GLY A 368 4.75 -8.16 -22.85
C GLY A 368 5.56 -7.84 -24.10
N GLU A 369 6.03 -8.88 -24.79
CA GLU A 369 6.77 -8.74 -26.04
C GLU A 369 5.82 -8.30 -27.17
N ILE A 370 6.31 -7.39 -28.02
CA ILE A 370 5.57 -6.85 -29.16
C ILE A 370 5.74 -7.78 -30.35
N SER A 371 4.61 -8.23 -30.92
CA SER A 371 4.58 -8.99 -32.16
C SER A 371 3.50 -8.42 -33.10
N LYS A 372 3.91 -7.94 -34.28
CA LYS A 372 3.00 -7.36 -35.30
C LYS A 372 2.06 -6.29 -34.71
N ASN A 373 2.62 -5.30 -33.98
CA ASN A 373 1.87 -4.23 -33.30
C ASN A 373 0.77 -4.74 -32.36
N THR A 374 0.98 -5.93 -31.79
CA THR A 374 0.12 -6.52 -30.76
C THR A 374 1.00 -6.98 -29.61
N VAL A 375 0.51 -6.81 -28.40
CA VAL A 375 1.16 -7.30 -27.17
C VAL A 375 0.20 -8.18 -26.41
N THR A 376 0.72 -9.25 -25.81
CA THR A 376 -0.04 -10.10 -24.88
C THR A 376 0.42 -9.84 -23.46
N PHE A 377 -0.51 -9.47 -22.59
CA PHE A 377 -0.27 -9.35 -21.15
C PHE A 377 -0.91 -10.53 -20.43
N GLU A 378 -0.10 -11.30 -19.73
CA GLU A 378 -0.55 -12.50 -19.03
C GLU A 378 -1.09 -12.20 -17.61
N ASN A 379 -1.99 -13.06 -17.14
CA ASN A 379 -2.51 -13.06 -15.76
C ASN A 379 -3.01 -11.68 -15.28
N VAL A 380 -3.78 -10.98 -16.10
CA VAL A 380 -4.28 -9.63 -15.81
C VAL A 380 -5.64 -9.70 -15.10
N GLY A 381 -5.78 -9.03 -13.96
CA GLY A 381 -7.04 -8.86 -13.23
C GLY A 381 -8.06 -7.96 -13.93
N ILE A 382 -9.21 -7.73 -13.30
CA ILE A 382 -10.34 -7.00 -13.91
C ILE A 382 -10.68 -5.69 -13.20
N GLY A 383 -11.48 -4.84 -13.84
CA GLY A 383 -12.17 -3.73 -13.17
C GLY A 383 -11.38 -2.42 -13.04
N ILE A 384 -10.18 -2.33 -13.62
CA ILE A 384 -9.31 -1.15 -13.58
C ILE A 384 -9.13 -0.58 -14.99
N ALA A 385 -9.05 0.75 -15.08
CA ALA A 385 -8.66 1.44 -16.31
C ALA A 385 -7.15 1.32 -16.56
N CYS A 386 -6.81 0.83 -17.73
CA CYS A 386 -5.44 0.61 -18.17
C CYS A 386 -5.17 1.24 -19.53
N ILE A 387 -3.88 1.39 -19.83
CA ILE A 387 -3.38 1.59 -21.19
C ILE A 387 -2.25 0.58 -21.46
N ALA A 388 -1.96 0.35 -22.74
CA ALA A 388 -0.67 -0.14 -23.17
C ALA A 388 0.19 1.05 -23.60
N GLY A 389 1.47 1.05 -23.27
CA GLY A 389 2.39 2.13 -23.64
C GLY A 389 3.84 1.66 -23.76
N TYR A 390 4.67 2.51 -24.34
CA TYR A 390 6.11 2.32 -24.47
C TYR A 390 6.85 3.05 -23.35
N TRP A 391 7.95 2.45 -22.87
CA TRP A 391 8.87 3.13 -21.95
C TRP A 391 9.90 3.94 -22.75
N ILE A 392 9.84 5.26 -22.66
CA ILE A 392 10.68 6.19 -23.43
C ILE A 392 11.04 7.36 -22.51
N ASN A 393 12.32 7.68 -22.40
CA ASN A 393 12.83 8.80 -21.58
C ASN A 393 12.26 8.82 -20.16
N ASP A 394 12.27 7.66 -19.49
CA ASP A 394 11.75 7.46 -18.13
C ASP A 394 10.24 7.73 -17.93
N GLU A 395 9.49 7.77 -19.02
CA GLU A 395 8.04 7.97 -19.02
C GLU A 395 7.30 6.92 -19.87
N ILE A 396 6.00 6.80 -19.60
CA ILE A 396 5.10 6.02 -20.44
C ILE A 396 4.52 6.91 -21.53
N VAL A 397 4.81 6.54 -22.78
CA VAL A 397 4.14 7.07 -23.97
C VAL A 397 2.98 6.13 -24.32
N PRO A 398 1.71 6.59 -24.24
CA PRO A 398 0.56 5.77 -24.57
C PRO A 398 0.62 5.23 -26.01
N ALA A 399 0.24 3.96 -26.17
CA ALA A 399 0.21 3.26 -27.45
C ALA A 399 -1.18 2.63 -27.72
N SER A 400 -2.14 2.81 -26.83
CA SER A 400 -3.52 2.36 -26.97
C SER A 400 -4.48 3.39 -26.37
N TYR A 401 -5.72 3.39 -26.84
CA TYR A 401 -6.81 4.01 -26.07
C TYR A 401 -6.90 3.39 -24.67
N PRO A 402 -7.34 4.14 -23.65
CA PRO A 402 -7.64 3.56 -22.35
C PRO A 402 -8.68 2.45 -22.48
N PHE A 403 -8.59 1.40 -21.66
CA PHE A 403 -9.51 0.28 -21.69
C PHE A 403 -9.78 -0.28 -20.29
N LEU A 404 -10.94 -0.92 -20.14
CA LEU A 404 -11.31 -1.70 -18.97
C LEU A 404 -11.25 -3.19 -19.33
N ILE A 405 -10.69 -4.04 -18.46
CA ILE A 405 -10.82 -5.49 -18.62
C ILE A 405 -12.18 -5.92 -18.07
N THR A 406 -13.02 -6.49 -18.95
CA THR A 406 -14.36 -6.98 -18.57
C THR A 406 -14.28 -8.31 -17.81
N SER A 407 -15.39 -8.73 -17.20
CA SER A 407 -15.52 -10.04 -16.53
C SER A 407 -15.33 -11.25 -17.47
N THR A 408 -15.29 -11.02 -18.78
CA THR A 408 -15.02 -12.04 -19.81
C THR A 408 -13.56 -12.06 -20.27
N GLY A 409 -12.71 -11.18 -19.72
CA GLY A 409 -11.32 -11.02 -20.15
C GLY A 409 -11.12 -10.20 -21.42
N LYS A 410 -12.20 -9.70 -22.04
CA LYS A 410 -12.10 -8.84 -23.22
C LYS A 410 -11.85 -7.38 -22.83
N PRO A 411 -10.92 -6.67 -23.49
CA PRO A 411 -10.73 -5.24 -23.29
C PRO A 411 -11.92 -4.45 -23.88
N HIS A 412 -12.49 -3.57 -23.08
CA HIS A 412 -13.48 -2.58 -23.51
C HIS A 412 -12.81 -1.21 -23.59
N TYR A 413 -12.55 -0.75 -24.82
CA TYR A 413 -11.86 0.52 -25.06
C TYR A 413 -12.76 1.73 -24.82
N LEU A 414 -12.24 2.69 -24.06
CA LEU A 414 -12.86 3.98 -23.77
C LEU A 414 -12.44 4.98 -24.84
N ARG A 415 -13.14 4.95 -25.98
CA ARG A 415 -12.86 5.79 -27.15
C ARG A 415 -13.82 6.98 -27.17
N PRO A 416 -13.34 8.23 -27.04
CA PRO A 416 -14.20 9.39 -27.07
C PRO A 416 -14.85 9.54 -28.46
N ASP A 417 -16.18 9.55 -28.53
CA ASP A 417 -16.92 9.84 -29.77
C ASP A 417 -17.14 11.34 -29.90
N LYS A 418 -16.35 11.99 -30.75
CA LYS A 418 -16.42 13.45 -30.96
C LYS A 418 -17.71 13.90 -31.67
N LYS A 419 -18.48 13.00 -32.26
CA LYS A 419 -19.75 13.35 -32.94
C LYS A 419 -20.93 13.39 -31.99
N GLN A 420 -20.82 12.75 -30.82
CA GLN A 420 -21.85 12.69 -29.81
C GLN A 420 -21.33 13.28 -28.51
N THR A 421 -22.01 14.31 -28.03
CA THR A 421 -21.58 15.04 -26.84
C THR A 421 -22.63 15.03 -25.73
N GLN A 422 -22.18 15.25 -24.51
CA GLN A 422 -23.01 15.34 -23.30
C GLN A 422 -22.52 16.47 -22.39
N THR A 423 -23.37 16.87 -21.44
CA THR A 423 -22.97 17.77 -20.36
C THR A 423 -22.61 16.94 -19.12
N LEU A 424 -21.44 17.20 -18.55
CA LEU A 424 -20.97 16.58 -17.32
C LEU A 424 -21.11 17.56 -16.17
N ARG A 425 -21.89 17.19 -15.14
CA ARG A 425 -21.89 17.88 -13.84
C ARG A 425 -20.99 17.17 -12.85
N LEU A 426 -19.90 17.82 -12.47
CA LEU A 426 -18.90 17.28 -11.54
C LEU A 426 -19.06 17.95 -10.18
N LYS A 427 -19.09 17.13 -9.12
CA LYS A 427 -19.22 17.59 -7.72
C LYS A 427 -17.99 17.30 -6.87
N ARG A 428 -17.11 16.42 -7.35
CA ARG A 428 -15.88 16.00 -6.67
C ARG A 428 -14.78 15.70 -7.68
N LYS A 429 -13.53 15.91 -7.29
CA LYS A 429 -12.33 15.51 -8.05
C LYS A 429 -11.77 14.13 -7.67
N TYR A 430 -12.22 13.59 -6.53
CA TYR A 430 -11.79 12.29 -6.00
C TYR A 430 -12.97 11.53 -5.37
N PRO A 431 -12.97 10.17 -5.37
CA PRO A 431 -14.00 9.39 -4.70
C PRO A 431 -14.22 9.79 -3.25
N LEU A 432 -15.48 9.86 -2.81
CA LEU A 432 -15.79 9.94 -1.39
C LEU A 432 -15.49 8.59 -0.73
N VAL A 433 -14.42 8.52 0.05
CA VAL A 433 -13.99 7.29 0.71
C VAL A 433 -14.81 7.01 1.96
N ASN A 434 -15.04 5.71 2.24
CA ASN A 434 -15.93 5.25 3.30
C ASN A 434 -15.55 5.80 4.68
N TRP A 435 -14.27 5.85 5.04
CA TRP A 435 -13.84 6.31 6.37
C TRP A 435 -14.12 7.80 6.61
N VAL A 436 -14.00 8.64 5.58
CA VAL A 436 -14.38 10.07 5.62
C VAL A 436 -15.89 10.19 5.78
N ASN A 437 -16.66 9.50 4.93
CA ASN A 437 -18.13 9.54 5.01
C ASN A 437 -18.68 8.97 6.33
N ARG A 438 -18.03 7.96 6.92
CA ARG A 438 -18.39 7.43 8.25
C ARG A 438 -18.26 8.46 9.35
N ASN A 439 -17.40 9.48 9.21
CA ASN A 439 -17.33 10.57 10.17
C ASN A 439 -18.59 11.45 10.05
N SER A 440 -18.95 11.85 8.82
CA SER A 440 -20.19 12.59 8.54
C SER A 440 -21.46 11.85 9.01
N ASP A 441 -21.54 10.54 8.80
CA ASP A 441 -22.67 9.69 9.23
C ASP A 441 -22.90 9.68 10.76
N LYS A 442 -21.86 9.95 11.55
CA LYS A 442 -21.99 10.00 13.02
C LYS A 442 -22.74 11.22 13.53
N MET A 443 -22.94 12.24 12.69
CA MET A 443 -23.74 13.41 13.03
C MET A 443 -25.24 13.20 12.79
N VAL A 444 -25.63 12.17 12.02
CA VAL A 444 -27.04 11.85 11.78
C VAL A 444 -27.69 11.42 13.10
N GLY A 445 -28.81 12.06 13.43
CA GLY A 445 -29.52 11.92 14.71
C GLY A 445 -29.06 12.89 15.79
N ALA A 446 -28.14 13.82 15.50
CA ALA A 446 -27.73 14.83 16.47
C ALA A 446 -28.86 15.79 16.80
N LYS A 447 -29.08 16.04 18.10
CA LYS A 447 -30.16 16.89 18.59
C LYS A 447 -29.67 18.29 18.87
N ILE A 448 -30.45 19.28 18.47
CA ILE A 448 -30.16 20.68 18.72
C ILE A 448 -31.01 21.14 19.89
N GLU A 449 -30.37 21.64 20.93
CA GLU A 449 -31.03 22.12 22.14
C GLU A 449 -30.63 23.56 22.46
N ALA A 450 -31.53 24.28 23.11
CA ALA A 450 -31.31 25.66 23.53
C ALA A 450 -31.65 25.85 25.01
N SER A 451 -30.96 26.80 25.67
CA SER A 451 -31.21 27.14 27.08
C SER A 451 -30.81 28.58 27.40
N HIS A 452 -31.38 29.11 28.48
CA HIS A 452 -30.93 30.35 29.11
C HIS A 452 -29.75 30.12 30.07
N LEU A 453 -29.46 28.87 30.45
CA LEU A 453 -28.41 28.52 31.41
C LEU A 453 -27.34 27.64 30.75
N PRO A 454 -26.04 27.82 31.08
CA PRO A 454 -24.94 27.02 30.51
C PRO A 454 -24.98 25.54 30.94
N SER A 455 -25.74 25.21 31.98
CA SER A 455 -25.99 23.83 32.42
C SER A 455 -26.97 23.07 31.51
N PHE A 456 -27.72 23.78 30.65
CA PHE A 456 -28.82 23.23 29.86
C PHE A 456 -29.92 22.56 30.71
N ILE A 457 -30.14 23.05 31.94
CA ILE A 457 -31.21 22.60 32.84
C ILE A 457 -32.04 23.81 33.29
N PRO A 458 -33.30 23.97 32.80
CA PRO A 458 -33.91 23.17 31.74
C PRO A 458 -33.32 23.51 30.36
N SER A 459 -33.46 22.59 29.42
CA SER A 459 -33.19 22.80 27.99
C SER A 459 -34.45 22.51 27.18
N VAL A 460 -34.49 23.06 25.98
CA VAL A 460 -35.56 22.81 24.99
C VAL A 460 -34.91 22.15 23.77
N GLU A 461 -35.42 20.99 23.37
CA GLU A 461 -35.07 20.38 22.09
C GLU A 461 -35.75 21.16 20.97
N VAL A 462 -34.94 21.65 20.04
CA VAL A 462 -35.37 22.56 18.98
C VAL A 462 -35.48 21.84 17.64
N SER A 463 -34.55 20.93 17.34
CA SER A 463 -34.50 20.20 16.07
C SER A 463 -33.56 19.00 16.14
N THR A 464 -33.50 18.21 15.06
CA THR A 464 -32.58 17.06 14.91
C THR A 464 -31.99 17.06 13.49
N LEU A 465 -30.69 16.80 13.38
CA LEU A 465 -30.01 16.57 12.10
C LEU A 465 -30.42 15.19 11.55
N SER A 466 -31.21 15.14 10.48
CA SER A 466 -31.73 13.88 9.92
C SER A 466 -30.92 13.34 8.73
N GLU A 467 -30.09 14.17 8.11
CA GLU A 467 -29.41 13.83 6.85
C GLU A 467 -27.89 13.82 6.99
N ASN A 468 -27.26 12.96 6.20
CA ASN A 468 -25.80 12.90 6.10
C ASN A 468 -25.33 13.99 5.11
N ALA A 469 -24.41 14.84 5.54
CA ALA A 469 -23.83 15.89 4.69
C ALA A 469 -22.78 15.37 3.69
N TYR A 470 -22.47 14.07 3.72
CA TYR A 470 -21.49 13.39 2.87
C TYR A 470 -20.12 14.07 2.84
N SER A 471 -19.67 14.57 4.01
CA SER A 471 -18.41 15.31 4.17
C SER A 471 -18.30 16.53 3.23
N ASN A 472 -19.43 17.21 3.03
CA ASN A 472 -19.53 18.49 2.36
C ASN A 472 -20.27 19.49 3.26
N TYR A 473 -20.27 20.77 2.87
CA TYR A 473 -21.08 21.77 3.53
C TYR A 473 -22.55 21.41 3.49
N ALA A 474 -23.23 21.60 4.62
CA ALA A 474 -24.66 21.44 4.75
C ALA A 474 -25.26 22.57 5.57
N ASP A 475 -26.52 22.87 5.27
CA ASP A 475 -27.34 23.81 6.02
C ASP A 475 -28.49 23.06 6.68
N HIS A 476 -28.63 23.23 7.99
CA HIS A 476 -29.77 22.76 8.75
C HIS A 476 -30.64 23.94 9.17
N PHE A 477 -31.86 23.99 8.66
CA PHE A 477 -32.80 25.07 8.95
C PHE A 477 -33.64 24.76 10.18
N ILE A 478 -33.77 25.77 11.04
CA ILE A 478 -34.49 25.68 12.31
C ILE A 478 -35.68 26.64 12.26
N SER A 479 -36.87 26.12 12.51
CA SER A 479 -38.09 26.91 12.67
C SER A 479 -38.46 27.00 14.14
N HIS A 480 -37.77 27.88 14.89
CA HIS A 480 -38.03 28.10 16.31
C HIS A 480 -38.03 29.59 16.68
N PRO A 481 -39.12 30.13 17.26
CA PRO A 481 -39.29 31.58 17.42
C PRO A 481 -38.58 32.17 18.65
N HIS A 482 -38.16 31.35 19.60
CA HIS A 482 -37.62 31.82 20.88
C HIS A 482 -36.11 32.08 20.83
N LYS A 483 -35.67 33.07 21.61
CA LYS A 483 -34.27 33.48 21.74
C LYS A 483 -33.63 32.84 22.96
N TYR A 484 -32.46 32.25 22.78
CA TYR A 484 -31.68 31.62 23.85
C TYR A 484 -30.23 32.08 23.78
N ARG A 485 -29.56 32.13 24.93
CA ARG A 485 -28.14 32.51 25.00
C ARG A 485 -27.24 31.33 24.66
N TYR A 486 -27.61 30.13 25.09
CA TYR A 486 -26.82 28.91 24.91
C TYR A 486 -27.52 27.96 23.95
N TRP A 487 -26.77 27.46 22.99
CA TRP A 487 -27.23 26.46 22.03
C TRP A 487 -26.22 25.31 21.99
N ARG A 488 -26.69 24.07 21.97
CA ARG A 488 -25.83 22.88 21.85
C ARG A 488 -26.33 21.92 20.80
N ILE A 489 -25.38 21.16 20.26
CA ILE A 489 -25.60 20.00 19.41
C ILE A 489 -25.16 18.77 20.21
N LEU A 490 -26.13 17.95 20.60
CA LEU A 490 -25.91 16.64 21.20
C LEU A 490 -25.51 15.65 20.10
N ILE A 491 -24.30 15.12 20.18
CA ILE A 491 -23.70 14.23 19.18
C ILE A 491 -23.93 12.77 19.58
N PRO A 492 -24.57 11.94 18.73
CA PRO A 492 -24.93 10.57 19.10
C PRO A 492 -23.71 9.65 19.14
N ARG A 493 -22.69 9.92 18.32
CA ARG A 493 -21.45 9.13 18.22
C ARG A 493 -20.25 10.05 18.05
N LYS A 494 -19.16 9.79 18.77
CA LYS A 494 -17.93 10.60 18.73
C LYS A 494 -17.46 10.89 17.28
N THR A 495 -17.37 12.16 16.92
CA THR A 495 -17.17 12.62 15.54
C THR A 495 -16.22 13.81 15.46
N SER A 496 -15.88 14.27 14.26
CA SER A 496 -15.07 15.48 14.07
C SER A 496 -15.81 16.47 13.17
N ILE A 497 -15.79 17.75 13.55
CA ILE A 497 -16.44 18.84 12.83
C ILE A 497 -15.34 19.81 12.40
N ALA A 498 -15.28 20.12 11.11
CA ALA A 498 -14.34 21.09 10.55
C ALA A 498 -14.85 22.51 10.80
N GLU A 499 -16.09 22.81 10.42
CA GLU A 499 -16.67 24.15 10.60
C GLU A 499 -18.09 24.07 11.18
N LEU A 500 -18.43 25.05 12.02
CA LEU A 500 -19.75 25.17 12.63
C LEU A 500 -20.11 26.64 12.82
N GLU A 501 -21.12 27.10 12.11
CA GLU A 501 -21.59 28.47 12.12
C GLU A 501 -23.10 28.54 12.36
N PHE A 502 -23.55 29.56 13.08
CA PHE A 502 -24.96 29.76 13.43
C PHE A 502 -25.45 31.08 12.88
N PHE A 503 -26.64 31.11 12.30
CA PHE A 503 -27.23 32.31 11.69
C PHE A 503 -28.62 32.58 12.25
N SER A 504 -28.98 33.86 12.27
CA SER A 504 -30.30 34.34 12.66
C SER A 504 -31.01 34.94 11.44
N GLY A 505 -32.32 34.69 11.29
CA GLY A 505 -33.10 35.17 10.15
C GLY A 505 -32.51 34.77 8.80
N ASN A 506 -32.39 35.74 7.90
CA ASN A 506 -31.79 35.61 6.56
C ASN A 506 -30.39 36.22 6.47
N ASP A 507 -29.72 36.39 7.62
CA ASP A 507 -28.41 37.04 7.66
C ASP A 507 -27.33 36.19 6.97
N THR A 508 -26.38 36.87 6.32
CA THR A 508 -25.22 36.24 5.66
C THR A 508 -23.98 36.22 6.54
N VAL A 509 -24.02 36.85 7.72
CA VAL A 509 -22.93 36.90 8.70
C VAL A 509 -23.29 36.00 9.88
N PRO A 510 -22.40 35.07 10.28
CA PRO A 510 -22.68 34.18 11.40
C PRO A 510 -22.68 34.94 12.74
N LEU A 511 -23.50 34.46 13.67
CA LEU A 511 -23.54 34.91 15.05
C LEU A 511 -22.19 34.64 15.72
N LYS A 512 -21.69 35.62 16.47
CA LYS A 512 -20.46 35.47 17.25
C LYS A 512 -20.77 34.87 18.62
N GLY A 513 -19.91 33.98 19.08
CA GLY A 513 -20.01 33.37 20.39
C GLY A 513 -18.77 32.57 20.74
N ASN A 514 -18.74 32.07 21.97
CA ASN A 514 -17.65 31.23 22.47
C ASN A 514 -18.07 29.77 22.47
N PHE A 515 -17.33 28.94 21.74
CA PHE A 515 -17.51 27.50 21.76
C PHE A 515 -17.01 26.88 23.06
N PHE A 516 -17.78 25.93 23.58
CA PHE A 516 -17.43 25.04 24.69
C PHE A 516 -18.05 23.66 24.45
N ALA A 517 -17.56 22.62 25.10
CA ALA A 517 -17.99 21.24 24.84
C ALA A 517 -18.13 20.45 26.13
N SER A 518 -18.62 19.21 25.99
CA SER A 518 -18.69 18.26 27.10
C SER A 518 -17.33 18.08 27.78
N PRO A 519 -17.26 18.02 29.13
CA PRO A 519 -16.03 17.73 29.85
C PRO A 519 -15.37 16.38 29.49
N LYS A 520 -16.10 15.50 28.78
CA LYS A 520 -15.57 14.23 28.26
C LYS A 520 -14.56 14.44 27.11
N GLU A 521 -14.64 15.55 26.39
CA GLU A 521 -13.75 15.84 25.26
C GLU A 521 -12.45 16.50 25.73
N LYS A 522 -11.42 15.67 25.94
CA LYS A 522 -10.11 16.13 26.40
C LYS A 522 -9.37 16.80 25.25
N GLY A 523 -9.06 18.08 25.39
CA GLY A 523 -8.29 18.83 24.40
C GLY A 523 -9.12 19.70 23.45
N PHE A 524 -10.42 19.84 23.73
CA PHE A 524 -11.31 20.70 22.93
C PHE A 524 -10.79 22.14 22.84
N GLU A 525 -10.30 22.71 23.96
CA GLU A 525 -9.80 24.09 24.01
C GLU A 525 -8.67 24.37 23.00
N GLN A 526 -7.77 23.40 22.76
CA GLN A 526 -6.70 23.52 21.79
C GLN A 526 -7.18 23.42 20.34
N LYS A 527 -8.37 22.83 20.11
CA LYS A 527 -8.90 22.53 18.77
C LYS A 527 -10.14 23.34 18.39
N LYS A 528 -10.81 24.01 19.33
CA LYS A 528 -12.09 24.69 19.09
C LYS A 528 -12.02 25.80 18.05
N ALA A 529 -10.83 26.38 17.84
CA ALA A 529 -10.60 27.37 16.79
C ALA A 529 -10.94 26.82 15.39
N ALA A 530 -10.73 25.52 15.16
CA ALA A 530 -11.04 24.84 13.91
C ALA A 530 -12.49 25.10 13.45
N LEU A 531 -13.45 25.10 14.38
CA LEU A 531 -14.87 25.30 14.08
C LEU A 531 -15.18 26.63 13.37
N SER A 532 -14.24 27.58 13.33
CA SER A 532 -14.44 28.93 12.80
C SER A 532 -13.21 29.53 12.10
N ASP A 533 -12.12 28.78 11.90
CA ASP A 533 -10.88 29.29 11.29
C ASP A 533 -10.92 29.36 9.76
N ARG A 534 -11.94 28.73 9.15
CA ARG A 534 -12.15 28.61 7.70
C ARG A 534 -11.07 27.79 6.98
N ASP A 535 -10.35 26.96 7.74
CA ASP A 535 -9.48 25.93 7.20
C ASP A 535 -10.19 24.57 7.26
N LYS A 536 -10.71 24.13 6.11
CA LYS A 536 -11.46 22.87 5.98
C LYS A 536 -10.68 21.61 6.41
N LEU A 537 -9.35 21.70 6.49
CA LEU A 537 -8.49 20.58 6.88
C LEU A 537 -8.18 20.57 8.38
N THR A 538 -8.58 21.59 9.14
CA THR A 538 -8.61 21.54 10.60
C THR A 538 -9.97 20.98 11.06
N SER A 539 -10.00 20.35 12.24
CA SER A 539 -11.25 19.90 12.83
C SER A 539 -11.15 19.75 14.35
N ALA A 540 -12.28 19.94 15.01
CA ALA A 540 -12.46 19.64 16.43
C ALA A 540 -13.13 18.27 16.58
N GLU A 541 -12.53 17.40 17.39
CA GLU A 541 -13.16 16.15 17.81
C GLU A 541 -14.21 16.48 18.88
N ILE A 542 -15.41 15.90 18.74
CA ILE A 542 -16.55 16.14 19.62
C ILE A 542 -17.08 14.81 20.15
N GLN A 543 -17.17 14.72 21.47
CA GLN A 543 -17.84 13.65 22.20
C GLN A 543 -18.99 14.23 23.02
N ASP A 544 -20.15 13.56 22.98
CA ASP A 544 -21.37 13.90 23.74
C ASP A 544 -22.07 15.18 23.23
N TRP A 545 -21.45 16.36 23.33
CA TRP A 545 -22.02 17.60 22.80
C TRP A 545 -21.00 18.72 22.63
N VAL A 546 -21.34 19.65 21.73
CA VAL A 546 -20.66 20.94 21.54
C VAL A 546 -21.70 22.06 21.64
N ALA A 547 -21.32 23.19 22.22
CA ALA A 547 -22.20 24.31 22.50
C ALA A 547 -21.55 25.66 22.18
N ILE A 548 -22.38 26.66 21.95
CA ILE A 548 -21.98 28.06 21.77
C ILE A 548 -22.67 28.94 22.82
N ASP A 549 -21.89 29.78 23.51
CA ASP A 549 -22.40 30.92 24.29
C ASP A 549 -22.39 32.16 23.40
N LEU A 550 -23.57 32.63 23.02
CA LEU A 550 -23.74 33.82 22.17
C LEU A 550 -23.51 35.14 22.92
N GLY A 551 -23.29 35.09 24.24
CA GLY A 551 -23.16 36.26 25.11
C GLY A 551 -24.50 36.95 25.43
N ALA A 552 -25.44 36.94 24.49
CA ALA A 552 -26.80 37.44 24.64
C ALA A 552 -27.83 36.49 23.98
N PRO A 553 -29.10 36.47 24.43
CA PRO A 553 -30.13 35.65 23.82
C PRO A 553 -30.38 36.00 22.34
N ALA A 554 -30.26 35.01 21.45
CA ALA A 554 -30.57 35.13 20.04
C ALA A 554 -31.35 33.91 19.53
N SER A 555 -32.09 34.12 18.44
CA SER A 555 -32.75 33.06 17.68
C SER A 555 -31.77 32.49 16.66
N ILE A 556 -31.80 31.18 16.44
CA ILE A 556 -31.04 30.52 15.38
C ILE A 556 -32.04 29.97 14.36
N SER A 557 -31.90 30.40 13.11
CA SER A 557 -32.72 29.94 11.98
C SER A 557 -31.97 28.97 11.08
N ARG A 558 -30.63 28.97 11.11
CA ARG A 558 -29.80 28.11 10.27
C ARG A 558 -28.49 27.77 10.98
N ILE A 559 -28.13 26.49 10.92
CA ILE A 559 -26.81 25.99 11.29
C ILE A 559 -26.11 25.60 9.99
N HIS A 560 -25.00 26.24 9.70
CA HIS A 560 -24.10 25.86 8.62
C HIS A 560 -22.97 25.04 9.19
N TYR A 561 -22.71 23.86 8.63
CA TYR A 561 -21.67 23.00 9.18
C TYR A 561 -20.94 22.21 8.11
N LEU A 562 -19.71 21.86 8.43
CA LEU A 562 -18.86 20.98 7.65
C LEU A 562 -18.36 19.86 8.59
N PRO A 563 -18.81 18.61 8.42
CA PRO A 563 -18.17 17.47 9.07
C PRO A 563 -16.72 17.33 8.59
N LEU A 564 -15.95 16.43 9.21
CA LEU A 564 -14.63 16.07 8.69
C LEU A 564 -14.69 15.81 7.17
N THR A 565 -13.85 16.53 6.43
CA THR A 565 -13.79 16.48 4.98
C THR A 565 -12.37 16.19 4.49
N ASP A 566 -12.27 15.76 3.24
CA ASP A 566 -11.03 15.56 2.50
C ASP A 566 -10.76 16.71 1.50
N ASP A 567 -11.62 17.73 1.48
CA ASP A 567 -11.58 18.89 0.57
C ASP A 567 -11.45 18.50 -0.92
N ASN A 568 -12.04 17.35 -1.28
CA ASN A 568 -12.09 16.84 -2.64
C ASN A 568 -13.41 17.17 -3.37
N ASN A 569 -14.29 17.94 -2.74
CA ASN A 569 -15.46 18.52 -3.41
C ASN A 569 -15.02 19.62 -4.39
N ILE A 570 -15.86 19.94 -5.37
CA ILE A 570 -15.67 21.15 -6.17
C ILE A 570 -15.94 22.37 -5.29
N VAL A 571 -15.02 23.32 -5.30
CA VAL A 571 -15.04 24.50 -4.44
C VAL A 571 -15.22 25.76 -5.30
N PRO A 572 -16.21 26.61 -5.00
CA PRO A 572 -16.35 27.90 -5.66
C PRO A 572 -15.07 28.74 -5.61
N GLY A 573 -14.74 29.41 -6.72
CA GLY A 573 -13.55 30.25 -6.86
C GLY A 573 -12.28 29.50 -7.26
N GLU A 574 -12.28 28.17 -7.26
CA GLU A 574 -11.14 27.37 -7.71
C GLU A 574 -11.21 27.05 -9.21
N THR A 575 -10.04 26.86 -9.81
CA THR A 575 -9.87 26.63 -11.25
C THR A 575 -9.72 25.15 -11.55
N TYR A 576 -10.56 24.64 -12.44
CA TYR A 576 -10.59 23.24 -12.84
C TYR A 576 -10.42 23.06 -14.34
N GLU A 577 -9.64 22.06 -14.74
CA GLU A 577 -9.47 21.62 -16.13
C GLU A 577 -10.05 20.23 -16.32
N LEU A 578 -10.90 20.03 -17.34
CA LEU A 578 -11.37 18.71 -17.73
C LEU A 578 -10.51 18.16 -18.87
N LEU A 579 -9.97 16.97 -18.68
CA LEU A 579 -9.19 16.24 -19.68
C LEU A 579 -9.97 15.02 -20.19
N VAL A 580 -9.72 14.62 -21.44
CA VAL A 580 -10.19 13.37 -22.04
C VAL A 580 -9.03 12.55 -22.59
N GLY A 581 -9.02 11.25 -22.30
CA GLY A 581 -7.99 10.32 -22.77
C GLY A 581 -8.25 9.80 -24.19
N ASP A 582 -7.19 9.72 -25.00
CA ASP A 582 -7.14 9.03 -26.28
C ASP A 582 -5.93 8.08 -26.36
N ASP A 583 -5.55 7.66 -27.56
CA ASP A 583 -4.41 6.77 -27.80
C ASP A 583 -3.03 7.43 -27.70
N LYS A 584 -2.97 8.75 -27.54
CA LYS A 584 -1.74 9.54 -27.39
C LYS A 584 -1.58 10.15 -26.01
N GLY A 585 -2.67 10.26 -25.24
CA GLY A 585 -2.65 10.73 -23.88
C GLY A 585 -3.92 11.49 -23.49
N PHE A 586 -3.79 12.38 -22.52
CA PHE A 586 -4.88 13.24 -22.09
C PHE A 586 -4.86 14.57 -22.86
N ASN A 587 -6.00 14.96 -23.42
CA ASN A 587 -6.20 16.23 -24.09
C ASN A 587 -7.17 17.10 -23.29
N SER A 588 -6.91 18.41 -23.25
CA SER A 588 -7.80 19.35 -22.57
C SER A 588 -9.11 19.57 -23.31
N LEU A 589 -10.21 19.54 -22.58
CA LEU A 589 -11.55 19.97 -23.00
C LEU A 589 -11.87 21.39 -22.53
N GLY A 590 -10.93 22.05 -21.85
CA GLY A 590 -11.06 23.42 -21.37
C GLY A 590 -10.97 23.53 -19.86
N MET A 591 -10.79 24.77 -19.42
CA MET A 591 -10.62 25.16 -18.04
C MET A 591 -11.72 26.14 -17.62
N LYS A 592 -12.23 26.00 -16.40
CA LYS A 592 -13.31 26.82 -15.84
C LYS A 592 -13.04 27.11 -14.36
N VAL A 593 -13.45 28.29 -13.90
CA VAL A 593 -13.54 28.58 -12.46
C VAL A 593 -14.91 28.11 -11.97
N ALA A 594 -14.94 27.34 -10.89
CA ALA A 594 -16.22 26.90 -10.33
C ALA A 594 -16.95 28.09 -9.69
N GLU A 595 -18.20 28.33 -10.06
CA GLU A 595 -19.06 29.34 -9.41
C GLU A 595 -19.86 28.76 -8.24
N TYR A 596 -20.03 27.44 -8.24
CA TYR A 596 -20.83 26.69 -7.27
C TYR A 596 -20.04 25.51 -6.70
N SER A 597 -20.63 24.78 -5.77
CA SER A 597 -20.09 23.51 -5.24
C SER A 597 -20.14 22.34 -6.25
N TYR A 598 -20.28 22.68 -7.52
CA TYR A 598 -20.25 21.81 -8.69
C TYR A 598 -19.75 22.61 -9.89
N ILE A 599 -19.33 21.91 -10.93
CA ILE A 599 -18.91 22.53 -12.19
C ILE A 599 -19.49 21.73 -13.36
N ASP A 600 -20.02 22.44 -14.35
CA ASP A 600 -20.60 21.85 -15.56
C ASP A 600 -19.63 22.02 -16.74
N PHE A 601 -19.38 20.94 -17.46
CA PHE A 601 -18.67 20.95 -18.74
C PHE A 601 -19.62 20.49 -19.84
N ASP A 602 -19.89 21.37 -20.80
CA ASP A 602 -20.77 21.09 -21.93
C ASP A 602 -19.98 20.55 -23.13
N SER A 603 -20.67 19.94 -24.08
CA SER A 603 -20.08 19.43 -25.32
C SER A 603 -18.94 18.41 -25.12
N VAL A 604 -18.99 17.64 -24.04
CA VAL A 604 -18.00 16.61 -23.73
C VAL A 604 -18.26 15.37 -24.57
N PRO A 605 -17.29 14.82 -25.34
CA PRO A 605 -17.47 13.58 -26.09
C PRO A 605 -17.95 12.43 -25.20
N VAL A 606 -18.84 11.56 -25.69
CA VAL A 606 -19.28 10.36 -24.95
C VAL A 606 -18.24 9.23 -25.02
N ASN A 607 -18.37 8.20 -24.16
CA ASN A 607 -17.55 6.98 -24.13
C ASN A 607 -16.04 7.16 -23.83
N GLY A 608 -15.60 8.34 -23.42
CA GLY A 608 -14.22 8.61 -23.03
C GLY A 608 -13.88 8.24 -21.57
N LEU A 609 -12.58 8.20 -21.30
CA LEU A 609 -12.02 8.30 -19.94
C LEU A 609 -11.71 9.76 -19.67
N TYR A 610 -12.20 10.33 -18.57
CA TYR A 610 -12.01 11.73 -18.23
C TYR A 610 -11.17 11.90 -16.97
N TRP A 611 -10.57 13.06 -16.80
CA TRP A 611 -9.82 13.43 -15.60
C TRP A 611 -10.04 14.92 -15.31
N ILE A 612 -10.52 15.25 -14.12
CA ILE A 612 -10.64 16.64 -13.67
C ILE A 612 -9.43 17.02 -12.82
N ARG A 613 -8.74 18.08 -13.23
CA ARG A 613 -7.59 18.64 -12.52
C ARG A 613 -7.97 19.93 -11.82
N ASN A 614 -7.51 20.11 -10.58
CA ASN A 614 -7.62 21.35 -9.82
C ASN A 614 -6.29 22.09 -9.90
N HIS A 615 -6.28 23.25 -10.56
CA HIS A 615 -5.09 24.08 -10.75
C HIS A 615 -4.90 25.11 -9.61
N THR A 616 -5.77 25.11 -8.61
CA THR A 616 -5.68 25.98 -7.44
C THR A 616 -4.99 25.29 -6.26
N LYS A 617 -5.46 24.09 -5.86
CA LYS A 617 -4.91 23.38 -4.69
C LYS A 617 -5.20 21.87 -4.68
N GLY A 618 -4.55 21.18 -3.74
CA GLY A 618 -4.72 19.74 -3.53
C GLY A 618 -3.96 18.90 -4.55
N ARG A 619 -3.88 17.59 -4.31
CA ARG A 619 -3.22 16.62 -5.21
C ARG A 619 -4.06 15.38 -5.49
N GLU A 620 -5.13 15.17 -4.74
CA GLU A 620 -6.02 14.02 -4.91
C GLU A 620 -7.00 14.28 -6.06
N GLU A 621 -6.77 13.59 -7.17
CA GLU A 621 -7.58 13.63 -8.38
C GLU A 621 -7.70 12.22 -8.96
N ARG A 622 -8.80 11.90 -9.62
CA ARG A 622 -9.01 10.56 -10.15
C ARG A 622 -9.67 10.58 -11.51
N ILE A 623 -9.18 9.72 -12.39
CA ILE A 623 -9.82 9.41 -13.66
C ILE A 623 -11.22 8.82 -13.43
N PHE A 624 -12.14 9.06 -14.35
CA PHE A 624 -13.49 8.56 -14.25
C PHE A 624 -14.12 8.31 -15.62
N THR A 625 -15.11 7.42 -15.66
CA THR A 625 -16.08 7.35 -16.76
C THR A 625 -17.37 8.03 -16.33
N PHE A 626 -18.18 8.41 -17.32
CA PHE A 626 -19.49 8.98 -17.06
C PHE A 626 -20.56 8.06 -17.64
N GLU A 627 -21.32 7.42 -16.76
CA GLU A 627 -22.27 6.36 -17.08
C GLU A 627 -23.59 6.63 -16.39
N ARG A 628 -24.72 6.53 -17.12
CA ARG A 628 -26.07 6.73 -16.56
C ARG A 628 -26.21 8.05 -15.78
N ASN A 629 -25.67 9.13 -16.34
CA ASN A 629 -25.64 10.47 -15.73
C ASN A 629 -24.90 10.55 -14.37
N ARG A 630 -23.90 9.68 -14.16
CA ARG A 630 -23.10 9.65 -12.93
C ARG A 630 -21.62 9.47 -13.23
N VAL A 631 -20.80 10.13 -12.41
CA VAL A 631 -19.35 9.92 -12.37
C VAL A 631 -19.06 8.58 -11.73
N ILE A 632 -18.31 7.73 -12.44
CA ILE A 632 -17.78 6.46 -11.93
C ILE A 632 -16.26 6.59 -11.94
N PHE A 633 -15.67 6.84 -10.78
CA PHE A 633 -14.22 6.87 -10.64
C PHE A 633 -13.61 5.49 -10.95
N ARG A 634 -12.50 5.49 -11.68
CA ARG A 634 -11.86 4.28 -12.22
C ARG A 634 -10.51 4.00 -11.65
#